data_AF-A0A067KWT7-F1
#
_entry.id   AF-A0A067KWT7-F1
#
_cell.length_a   1.000
_cell.length_b   1.000
_cell.length_c   1.000
_cell.angle_alpha   90.00
_cell.angle_beta   90.00
_cell.angle_gamma   90.00
#
_symmetry.space_group_name_H-M   'P 1'
#
loop_
_entity.id
_entity.type
_entity.pdbx_description
1 polymer ?
#
loop_
_entity_poly.entity_id
_entity_poly.type
_entity_poly.pdbx_seq_one_letter_code
_entity_poly.pdbx_strand_id
1 'polypeptide(L)'
;MGVDAAKCLVIEDSLVGVKAAKAAKMKVVAVPSQSEADCSLLADSVLHSLLEFQPEIWGLPPFDDWVDSALPIEPIYLSILYKNGSISEVTGTMAGGGESGLPCQVSGLYFGWTQSGVHGILKVLVGIGGDHCSCSAKRNIVSNQSFQFH
;
A
#
# COMPACT_ATOMS: atom_id res chain seq x y z
N MET A 1 24.58 0.03 -10.92
CA MET A 1 24.57 0.91 -9.74
C MET A 1 25.96 0.88 -9.14
N GLY A 2 26.73 1.98 -9.16
CA GLY A 2 28.14 2.01 -8.70
C GLY A 2 28.31 2.14 -7.18
N VAL A 3 27.32 1.72 -6.41
CA VAL A 3 27.30 1.84 -4.94
C VAL A 3 27.64 0.47 -4.35
N ASP A 4 28.47 0.46 -3.31
CA ASP A 4 28.80 -0.75 -2.56
C ASP A 4 27.54 -1.35 -1.93
N ALA A 5 27.26 -2.62 -2.22
CA ALA A 5 26.13 -3.35 -1.68
C ALA A 5 26.10 -3.31 -0.14
N ALA A 6 27.26 -3.33 0.52
CA ALA A 6 27.32 -3.27 1.98
C ALA A 6 26.81 -1.94 2.57
N LYS A 7 26.62 -0.91 1.74
CA LYS A 7 26.03 0.39 2.12
C LYS A 7 24.54 0.49 1.76
N CYS A 8 23.96 -0.57 1.23
CA CYS A 8 22.53 -0.62 0.93
C CYS A 8 21.75 -1.24 2.09
N LEU A 9 20.56 -0.70 2.31
CA LEU A 9 19.52 -1.30 3.13
C LEU A 9 18.51 -1.98 2.21
N VAL A 10 18.14 -3.22 2.52
CA VAL A 10 17.09 -3.96 1.83
C VAL A 10 15.91 -4.14 2.78
N ILE A 11 14.69 -3.96 2.28
CA ILE A 11 13.45 -4.29 2.99
C ILE A 11 12.78 -5.40 2.18
N GLU A 12 12.59 -6.58 2.79
CA GLU A 12 12.12 -7.79 2.09
C GLU A 12 11.02 -8.50 2.87
N ASP A 13 10.10 -9.14 2.15
CA ASP A 13 8.97 -9.90 2.73
C ASP A 13 9.12 -11.42 2.59
N SER A 14 10.19 -11.88 1.92
CA SER A 14 10.42 -13.30 1.58
C SER A 14 11.78 -13.81 2.04
N LEU A 15 11.84 -15.10 2.40
CA LEU A 15 13.08 -15.72 2.88
C LEU A 15 14.16 -15.76 1.80
N VAL A 16 13.76 -15.90 0.54
CA VAL A 16 14.67 -15.89 -0.61
C VAL A 16 15.31 -14.51 -0.77
N GLY A 17 14.52 -13.43 -0.69
CA GLY A 17 15.02 -12.06 -0.73
C GLY A 17 15.98 -11.76 0.42
N VAL A 18 15.63 -12.16 1.64
CA VAL A 18 16.49 -12.03 2.83
C VAL A 18 17.82 -12.75 2.62
N LYS A 19 17.81 -14.02 2.17
CA LYS A 19 19.04 -14.78 1.89
C LYS A 19 19.91 -14.11 0.84
N ALA A 20 19.32 -13.58 -0.23
CA ALA A 20 20.03 -12.86 -1.27
C ALA A 20 20.70 -11.60 -0.73
N ALA A 21 19.99 -10.79 0.07
CA ALA A 21 20.53 -9.59 0.71
C ALA A 21 21.73 -9.92 1.63
N LYS A 22 21.62 -10.97 2.45
CA LYS A 22 22.73 -11.42 3.32
C LYS A 22 23.93 -11.90 2.50
N ALA A 23 23.72 -12.65 1.41
CA ALA A 23 24.80 -13.10 0.54
C ALA A 23 25.56 -11.92 -0.11
N ALA A 24 24.85 -10.83 -0.41
CA ALA A 24 25.42 -9.58 -0.91
C ALA A 24 26.01 -8.68 0.20
N LYS A 25 26.03 -9.14 1.46
CA LYS A 25 26.49 -8.39 2.64
C LYS A 25 25.73 -7.09 2.91
N MET A 26 24.48 -7.01 2.46
CA MET A 26 23.60 -5.86 2.71
C MET A 26 22.98 -5.96 4.12
N LYS A 27 22.58 -4.82 4.67
CA LYS A 27 21.66 -4.80 5.83
C LYS A 27 20.26 -5.12 5.34
N VAL A 28 19.52 -5.95 6.08
CA VAL A 28 18.17 -6.33 5.69
C VAL A 28 17.17 -6.24 6.84
N VAL A 29 16.05 -5.57 6.57
CA VAL A 29 14.86 -5.52 7.42
C VAL A 29 13.82 -6.45 6.80
N ALA A 30 13.36 -7.44 7.54
CA ALA A 30 12.29 -8.31 7.09
C ALA A 30 10.92 -7.75 7.47
N VAL A 31 9.95 -7.81 6.57
CA VAL A 31 8.53 -7.56 6.83
C VAL A 31 7.75 -8.81 6.39
N PRO A 32 7.87 -9.92 7.15
CA PRO A 32 7.39 -11.22 6.70
C PRO A 32 5.88 -11.21 6.45
N SER A 33 5.49 -11.75 5.30
CA SER A 33 4.10 -12.17 5.10
C SER A 33 3.74 -13.29 6.08
N GLN A 34 2.44 -13.49 6.37
CA GLN A 34 1.98 -14.47 7.37
C GLN A 34 2.50 -15.90 7.12
N SER A 35 2.84 -16.26 5.88
CA SER A 35 3.34 -17.58 5.49
C SER A 35 4.85 -17.75 5.60
N GLU A 36 5.62 -16.68 5.84
CA GLU A 36 7.08 -16.64 5.72
C GLU A 36 7.74 -16.31 7.08
N ALA A 37 7.26 -16.93 8.15
CA ALA A 37 7.75 -16.69 9.53
C ALA A 37 9.28 -16.88 9.68
N ASP A 38 9.87 -17.78 8.87
CA ASP A 38 11.30 -18.10 8.88
C ASP A 38 12.21 -16.97 8.37
N CYS A 39 11.66 -15.92 7.73
CA CYS A 39 12.42 -14.73 7.33
C CYS A 39 13.15 -14.07 8.51
N SER A 40 12.55 -14.17 9.70
CA SER A 40 12.96 -13.49 10.92
C SER A 40 14.32 -13.95 11.45
N LEU A 41 14.75 -15.17 11.11
CA LEU A 41 15.96 -15.77 11.69
C LEU A 41 17.27 -15.22 11.10
N LEU A 42 17.21 -14.65 9.89
CA LEU A 42 18.40 -14.23 9.14
C LEU A 42 18.51 -12.70 8.98
N ALA A 43 17.43 -11.97 9.24
CA ALA A 43 17.38 -10.54 9.05
C ALA A 43 18.11 -9.76 10.16
N ASP A 44 18.55 -8.54 9.85
CA ASP A 44 19.14 -7.64 10.86
C ASP A 44 18.06 -7.00 11.75
N SER A 45 16.82 -6.88 11.25
CA SER A 45 15.63 -6.51 12.03
C SER A 45 14.38 -7.10 11.38
N VAL A 46 13.29 -7.19 12.14
CA VAL A 46 11.99 -7.67 11.68
C VAL A 46 10.91 -6.67 12.09
N LEU A 47 10.09 -6.23 11.14
CA LEU A 47 8.93 -5.37 11.38
C LEU A 47 7.64 -6.16 11.12
N HIS A 48 6.57 -5.81 11.82
CA HIS A 48 5.25 -6.37 11.54
C HIS A 48 4.54 -5.61 10.41
N SER A 49 4.93 -4.35 10.21
CA SER A 49 4.42 -3.48 9.16
C SER A 49 5.50 -2.50 8.71
N LEU A 50 5.47 -2.10 7.44
CA LEU A 50 6.31 -1.01 6.96
C LEU A 50 6.04 0.33 7.69
N LEU A 51 4.86 0.49 8.30
CA LEU A 51 4.52 1.67 9.10
C LEU A 51 5.34 1.81 10.38
N GLU A 52 6.05 0.76 10.80
CA GLU A 52 6.95 0.74 11.96
C GLU A 52 8.39 1.10 11.56
N PHE A 53 8.67 1.27 10.26
CA PHE A 53 10.02 1.48 9.76
C PHE A 53 10.56 2.85 10.19
N GLN A 54 11.63 2.83 11.00
CA GLN A 54 12.37 4.02 11.44
C GLN A 54 13.67 4.15 10.63
N PRO A 55 13.71 5.06 9.63
CA PRO A 55 14.87 5.21 8.74
C PRO A 55 16.17 5.56 9.50
N GLU A 56 16.06 6.34 10.56
CA GLU A 56 17.17 6.87 11.36
C GLU A 56 18.02 5.77 12.01
N ILE A 57 17.44 4.63 12.35
CA ILE A 57 18.15 3.46 12.90
C ILE A 57 19.18 2.93 11.88
N TRP A 58 18.93 3.18 10.59
CA TRP A 58 19.78 2.75 9.47
C TRP A 58 20.60 3.91 8.90
N GLY A 59 20.61 5.07 9.54
CA GLY A 59 21.33 6.26 9.08
C GLY A 59 20.67 6.98 7.90
N LEU A 60 19.39 6.73 7.65
CA LEU A 60 18.58 7.45 6.67
C LEU A 60 17.87 8.65 7.34
N PRO A 61 17.46 9.68 6.57
CA PRO A 61 16.69 10.80 7.12
C PRO A 61 15.36 10.31 7.74
N PRO A 62 14.97 10.82 8.92
CA PRO A 62 13.69 10.45 9.54
C PRO A 62 12.53 10.96 8.69
N PHE A 63 11.36 10.36 8.88
CA PHE A 63 10.10 10.93 8.39
C PHE A 63 9.66 12.08 9.30
N ASP A 64 9.08 13.13 8.72
CA ASP A 64 8.71 14.35 9.47
C ASP A 64 7.32 14.26 10.12
N ASP A 65 6.55 13.20 9.84
CA ASP A 65 5.10 13.12 10.06
C ASP A 65 4.66 12.01 11.02
N TRP A 66 5.54 11.45 11.84
CA TRP A 66 5.18 10.41 12.83
C TRP A 66 4.06 10.84 13.78
N VAL A 67 3.06 9.96 13.95
CA VAL A 67 2.01 10.09 14.97
C VAL A 67 1.93 8.79 15.76
N ASP A 68 2.04 8.85 17.08
CA ASP A 68 1.91 7.70 17.99
C ASP A 68 2.71 6.45 17.57
N SER A 69 3.96 6.64 17.13
CA SER A 69 4.86 5.55 16.70
C SER A 69 4.41 4.80 15.43
N ALA A 70 3.61 5.43 14.58
CA ALA A 70 3.33 4.95 13.23
C ALA A 70 3.35 6.10 12.22
N LEU A 71 3.67 5.77 10.97
CA LEU A 71 3.52 6.72 9.87
C LEU A 71 2.03 6.88 9.53
N PRO A 72 1.46 8.08 9.67
CA PRO A 72 0.10 8.32 9.25
C PRO A 72 0.02 8.14 7.73
N ILE A 73 -1.00 7.40 7.28
CA ILE A 73 -1.29 7.33 5.86
C ILE A 73 -2.12 8.58 5.53
N GLU A 74 -1.62 9.40 4.60
CA GLU A 74 -2.39 10.54 4.09
C GLU A 74 -3.77 10.06 3.58
N PRO A 75 -4.87 10.73 3.97
CA PRO A 75 -6.19 10.37 3.46
C PRO A 75 -6.25 10.45 1.95
N ILE A 76 -6.60 9.34 1.31
CA ILE A 76 -6.79 9.29 -0.14
C ILE A 76 -8.20 9.79 -0.45
N TYR A 77 -8.29 10.88 -1.21
CA TYR A 77 -9.55 11.43 -1.71
C TYR A 77 -9.81 10.96 -3.14
N LEU A 78 -10.98 10.39 -3.38
CA LEU A 78 -11.31 9.66 -4.59
C LEU A 78 -12.77 9.94 -4.96
N SER A 79 -13.00 10.37 -6.20
CA SER A 79 -14.34 10.53 -6.77
C SER A 79 -14.72 9.28 -7.56
N ILE A 80 -15.75 8.57 -7.10
CA ILE A 80 -16.23 7.33 -7.71
C ILE A 80 -17.60 7.50 -8.35
N LEU A 81 -17.78 6.88 -9.51
CA LEU A 81 -19.08 6.69 -10.13
C LEU A 81 -19.51 5.23 -9.95
N TYR A 82 -20.62 5.03 -9.24
CA TYR A 82 -21.30 3.73 -9.17
C TYR A 82 -22.30 3.61 -10.31
N LYS A 83 -22.13 2.61 -11.18
CA LYS A 83 -23.04 2.31 -12.28
C LYS A 83 -23.20 0.81 -12.47
N ASN A 84 -24.44 0.33 -12.42
CA ASN A 84 -24.81 -1.08 -12.66
C ASN A 84 -24.02 -2.10 -11.81
N GLY A 85 -23.77 -1.81 -10.53
CA GLY A 85 -23.02 -2.73 -9.65
C GLY A 85 -21.50 -2.67 -9.82
N SER A 86 -20.99 -1.84 -10.75
CA SER A 86 -19.57 -1.57 -10.92
C SER A 86 -19.24 -0.15 -10.47
N ILE A 87 -18.05 0.03 -9.93
CA ILE A 87 -17.54 1.33 -9.52
C ILE A 87 -16.34 1.67 -10.41
N SER A 88 -16.34 2.87 -10.96
CA SER A 88 -15.23 3.41 -11.75
C SER A 88 -14.78 4.76 -11.21
N GLU A 89 -13.49 5.03 -11.31
CA GLU A 89 -12.94 6.35 -10.98
C GLU A 89 -13.44 7.40 -11.97
N VAL A 90 -13.78 8.60 -11.47
CA VAL A 90 -14.14 9.74 -12.31
C VAL A 90 -12.86 10.49 -12.68
N THR A 91 -12.25 10.14 -13.81
CA THR A 91 -11.13 10.91 -14.37
C THR A 91 -11.67 12.20 -15.02
N GLY A 92 -11.17 13.37 -14.61
CA GLY A 92 -11.60 14.66 -15.15
C GLY A 92 -11.33 14.78 -16.66
N THR A 93 -12.36 15.15 -17.43
CA THR A 93 -12.42 15.14 -18.90
C THR A 93 -11.59 16.24 -19.59
N MET A 94 -10.45 16.66 -19.05
CA MET A 94 -9.68 17.80 -19.58
C MET A 94 -8.17 17.56 -19.62
N ALA A 95 -7.73 16.41 -20.14
CA ALA A 95 -6.44 16.25 -20.83
C ALA A 95 -6.46 14.87 -21.51
N GLY A 96 -6.01 14.78 -22.76
CA GLY A 96 -5.93 13.49 -23.45
C GLY A 96 -4.97 12.54 -22.73
N GLY A 97 -5.52 11.46 -22.18
CA GLY A 97 -4.79 10.40 -21.47
C GLY A 97 -5.56 9.98 -20.22
N GLY A 98 -6.14 8.78 -20.22
CA GLY A 98 -6.90 8.23 -19.09
C GLY A 98 -6.03 7.86 -17.90
N GLU A 99 -5.34 8.83 -17.31
CA GLU A 99 -4.54 8.65 -16.11
C GLU A 99 -5.45 8.62 -14.87
N SER A 100 -5.36 7.56 -14.07
CA SER A 100 -6.03 7.47 -12.77
C SER A 100 -5.47 8.53 -11.82
N GLY A 101 -6.32 9.22 -11.06
CA GLY A 101 -5.90 10.10 -9.97
C GLY A 101 -5.31 9.32 -8.78
N LEU A 102 -5.52 8.01 -8.73
CA LEU A 102 -4.87 7.12 -7.78
C LEU A 102 -3.42 6.80 -8.21
N PRO A 103 -2.41 7.01 -7.33
CA PRO A 103 -1.05 6.56 -7.58
C PRO A 103 -0.99 5.06 -7.92
N CYS A 104 -0.06 4.67 -8.79
CA CYS A 104 0.12 3.26 -9.19
C CYS A 104 0.46 2.33 -8.01
N GLN A 105 0.96 2.90 -6.91
CA GLN A 105 1.34 2.21 -5.69
C GLN A 105 0.14 1.85 -4.79
N VAL A 106 -1.02 2.50 -4.98
CA VAL A 106 -2.21 2.26 -4.14
C VAL A 106 -2.83 0.93 -4.53
N SER A 107 -2.77 -0.06 -3.64
CA SER A 107 -3.48 -1.34 -3.78
C SER A 107 -3.79 -1.91 -2.39
N GLY A 108 -4.90 -2.65 -2.29
CA GLY A 108 -5.36 -3.23 -1.03
C GLY A 108 -6.78 -2.84 -0.67
N LEU A 109 -7.14 -3.05 0.60
CA LEU A 109 -8.43 -2.72 1.18
C LEU A 109 -8.33 -1.44 2.02
N TYR A 110 -9.26 -0.53 1.79
CA TYR A 110 -9.34 0.78 2.45
C TYR A 110 -10.70 0.93 3.11
N PHE A 111 -10.74 1.41 4.35
CA PHE A 111 -11.97 1.86 4.98
C PHE A 111 -12.05 3.38 4.90
N GLY A 112 -13.25 3.92 4.80
CA GLY A 112 -13.43 5.36 4.76
C GLY A 112 -14.88 5.77 4.79
N TRP A 113 -15.12 7.01 4.39
CA TRP A 113 -16.44 7.59 4.32
C TRP A 113 -16.74 8.06 2.89
N THR A 114 -17.99 7.94 2.47
CA THR A 114 -18.49 8.51 1.22
C THR A 114 -19.71 9.37 1.48
N GLN A 115 -19.89 10.43 0.68
CA GLN A 115 -21.05 11.30 0.75
C GLN A 115 -22.04 10.92 -0.36
N SER A 116 -23.19 10.37 0.04
CA SER A 116 -24.30 10.09 -0.86
C SER A 116 -25.35 11.19 -0.70
N GLY A 117 -25.70 11.87 -1.79
CA GLY A 117 -26.64 13.01 -1.75
C GLY A 117 -28.02 12.70 -1.15
N VAL A 118 -28.41 11.42 -1.08
CA VAL A 118 -29.71 10.97 -0.53
C VAL A 118 -29.59 10.40 0.89
N HIS A 119 -28.45 9.82 1.26
CA HIS A 119 -28.27 9.09 2.52
C HIS A 119 -27.24 9.71 3.47
N GLY A 120 -26.69 10.88 3.14
CA GLY A 120 -25.65 11.55 3.94
C GLY A 120 -24.30 10.81 3.87
N ILE A 121 -23.55 10.84 4.98
CA ILE A 121 -22.23 10.23 5.08
C ILE A 121 -22.37 8.74 5.44
N LEU A 122 -21.78 7.86 4.62
CA LEU A 122 -21.78 6.41 4.81
C LEU A 122 -20.36 5.89 5.04
N LYS A 123 -20.20 4.87 5.89
CA LYS A 123 -18.96 4.10 6.01
C LYS A 123 -18.85 3.11 4.84
N VAL A 124 -17.66 3.00 4.25
CA VAL A 124 -17.41 2.12 3.11
C VAL A 124 -16.13 1.33 3.30
N LEU A 125 -16.11 0.13 2.71
CA LEU A 125 -14.91 -0.66 2.46
C LEU A 125 -14.66 -0.63 0.95
N VAL A 126 -13.44 -0.30 0.54
CA VAL A 126 -13.04 -0.08 -0.85
C VAL A 126 -11.83 -0.97 -1.15
N GLY A 127 -12.00 -1.92 -2.08
CA GLY A 127 -10.88 -2.64 -2.67
C GLY A 127 -10.28 -1.85 -3.83
N ILE A 128 -8.96 -1.70 -3.86
CA ILE A 128 -8.20 -1.10 -4.96
C ILE A 128 -7.19 -2.12 -5.44
N GLY A 129 -7.21 -2.46 -6.72
CA GLY A 129 -6.27 -3.41 -7.32
C GLY A 129 -6.19 -3.25 -8.83
N GLY A 130 -5.12 -3.76 -9.44
CA GLY A 130 -4.96 -3.80 -10.90
C GLY A 130 -5.65 -5.02 -11.53
N ASP A 131 -6.18 -4.85 -12.74
CA ASP A 131 -6.61 -5.96 -13.60
C ASP A 131 -5.44 -6.36 -14.52
N HIS A 132 -4.95 -7.59 -14.38
CA HIS A 132 -3.77 -8.08 -15.12
C HIS A 132 -4.07 -8.50 -16.58
N CYS A 133 -5.29 -8.30 -17.09
CA CYS A 133 -5.71 -8.87 -18.38
C CYS A 133 -5.93 -7.88 -19.55
N SER A 134 -5.59 -6.59 -19.44
CA SER A 134 -5.53 -5.72 -20.62
C SER A 134 -4.69 -4.47 -20.37
N CYS A 135 -4.10 -3.88 -21.42
CA CYS A 135 -3.40 -2.59 -21.36
C CYS A 135 -4.32 -1.38 -21.03
N SER A 136 -5.46 -1.60 -20.36
CA SER A 136 -6.20 -0.56 -19.65
C SER A 136 -6.25 -0.95 -18.17
N ALA A 137 -5.67 -0.11 -17.32
CA ALA A 137 -5.75 -0.27 -15.87
C ALA A 137 -7.20 -0.07 -15.40
N LYS A 138 -8.00 -1.14 -15.41
CA LYS A 138 -9.33 -1.14 -14.81
C LYS A 138 -9.20 -1.56 -13.35
N ARG A 139 -9.53 -0.65 -12.43
CA ARG A 139 -9.62 -0.97 -11.01
C ARG A 139 -11.05 -1.35 -10.66
N ASN A 140 -11.22 -2.43 -9.90
CA ASN A 140 -12.52 -2.86 -9.39
C ASN A 140 -12.69 -2.38 -7.95
N ILE A 141 -13.65 -1.49 -7.71
CA ILE A 141 -14.04 -1.09 -6.36
C ILE A 141 -15.33 -1.82 -6.00
N VAL A 142 -15.30 -2.60 -4.92
CA VAL A 142 -16.44 -3.39 -4.43
C VAL A 142 -16.98 -2.74 -3.16
N SER A 143 -18.26 -2.36 -3.16
CA SER A 143 -18.95 -1.83 -1.98
C SER A 143 -20.03 -2.83 -1.56
N ASN A 144 -19.83 -3.52 -0.44
CA ASN A 144 -20.88 -4.34 0.17
C ASN A 144 -21.85 -3.45 0.94
N GLN A 145 -23.02 -3.15 0.36
CA GLN A 145 -24.15 -2.65 1.14
C GLN A 145 -24.84 -3.82 1.84
N SER A 146 -24.31 -4.24 2.98
CA SER A 146 -25.05 -5.03 3.97
C SER A 146 -24.32 -4.93 5.31
N PHE A 147 -24.72 -3.97 6.13
CA PHE A 147 -24.25 -3.85 7.51
C PHE A 147 -25.45 -3.94 8.44
N GLN A 148 -25.57 -5.07 9.16
CA GLN A 148 -26.25 -5.12 10.45
C GLN A 148 -25.18 -5.34 11.51
N PHE A 149 -25.09 -4.42 12.47
CA PHE A 149 -24.32 -4.60 13.69
C PHE A 149 -25.29 -5.08 14.78
N HIS A 150 -24.94 -6.16 15.47
CA HIS A 150 -25.66 -6.64 16.65
C HIS A 150 -24.99 -6.14 17.92
#